data_AF-A0A7K3T9J9-F1
#
_entry.id   AF-A0A7K3T9J9-F1
#
_cell.length_a   1.000
_cell.length_b   1.000
_cell.length_c   1.000
_cell.angle_alpha   90.00
_cell.angle_beta   90.00
_cell.angle_gamma   90.00
#
_symmetry.space_group_name_H-M   'P 1'
#
loop_
_entity.id
_entity.type
_entity.pdbx_description
1 polymer ?
#
loop_
_entity_poly.entity_id
_entity_poly.type
_entity_poly.pdbx_seq_one_letter_code
_entity_poly.pdbx_strand_id
1 'polypeptide(L)'
;MFSPDSTVVALSLLLACMLVRCLQTDRLGTGDCVLLIGVTGVLALSKFAYALCLLMALLPMIAHHRMPMRSRLILVTGCVLSVMLLLAWLKFGTGFATNPSRVPYDEVLRRQRELLAAPHGFLPRMFSSIVRLQGWSWWEPPLLFLFWTLTVAALMMTVIVWRHDRQRLLFWLMSWTAIMGCVTLVYAAIWTQFTLTGQAGVVGINSRYFLPLVPPLVMQCADALRAIRRNLTR
;
A
#
# COMPACT_ATOMS: atom_id res chain seq x y z
N MET A 1 21.55 13.44 -0.72
CA MET A 1 20.37 12.92 0.01
C MET A 1 19.39 12.39 -1.03
N PHE A 2 18.99 11.11 -0.95
CA PHE A 2 17.94 10.59 -1.83
C PHE A 2 16.59 11.17 -1.40
N SER A 3 15.75 11.56 -2.38
CA SER A 3 14.39 12.01 -2.09
C SER A 3 13.59 10.84 -1.50
N PRO A 4 12.86 11.03 -0.38
CA PRO A 4 12.01 9.99 0.20
C PRO A 4 11.05 9.39 -0.82
N ASP A 5 10.49 10.21 -1.72
CA ASP A 5 9.58 9.72 -2.76
C ASP A 5 10.28 8.79 -3.75
N SER A 6 11.52 9.10 -4.17
CA SER A 6 12.31 8.24 -5.05
C SER A 6 12.70 6.91 -4.39
N THR A 7 13.04 6.95 -3.09
CA THR A 7 13.33 5.75 -2.30
C THR A 7 12.10 4.85 -2.20
N VAL A 8 10.91 5.41 -1.96
CA VAL A 8 9.66 4.65 -1.89
C VAL A 8 9.38 3.97 -3.23
N VAL A 9 9.55 4.67 -4.36
CA VAL A 9 9.35 4.09 -5.70
C VAL A 9 10.31 2.93 -5.94
N ALA A 10 11.61 3.11 -5.68
CA ALA A 10 12.60 2.07 -5.88
C ALA A 10 12.31 0.82 -5.02
N LEU A 11 12.00 1.02 -3.74
CA LEU A 11 11.68 -0.07 -2.82
C LEU A 11 10.37 -0.77 -3.17
N SER A 12 9.40 -0.06 -3.76
CA SER A 12 8.16 -0.68 -4.20
C SER A 12 8.33 -1.65 -5.37
N LEU A 13 9.24 -1.36 -6.30
CA LEU A 13 9.60 -2.27 -7.37
C LEU A 13 10.29 -3.51 -6.80
N LEU A 14 11.23 -3.32 -5.87
CA LEU A 14 11.89 -4.42 -5.17
C LEU A 14 10.88 -5.28 -4.40
N LEU A 15 9.92 -4.66 -3.71
CA LEU A 15 8.84 -5.35 -3.03
C LEU A 15 8.02 -6.19 -4.01
N ALA A 16 7.61 -5.63 -5.14
CA ALA A 16 6.85 -6.36 -6.16
C ALA A 16 7.61 -7.58 -6.68
N CYS A 17 8.91 -7.43 -6.97
CA CYS A 17 9.77 -8.54 -7.38
C CYS A 17 9.87 -9.63 -6.29
N MET A 18 10.02 -9.23 -5.02
CA MET A 18 10.08 -10.16 -3.89
C MET A 18 8.76 -10.91 -3.71
N LEU A 19 7.62 -10.25 -3.85
CA LEU A 19 6.30 -10.89 -3.77
C LEU A 19 6.10 -11.95 -4.86
N VAL A 20 6.48 -11.65 -6.09
CA VAL A 20 6.43 -12.63 -7.20
C VAL A 20 7.39 -13.79 -6.94
N ARG A 21 8.60 -13.51 -6.47
CA ARG A 21 9.57 -14.56 -6.12
C ARG A 21 9.05 -15.45 -5.00
N CYS A 22 8.35 -14.90 -4.02
CA CYS A 22 7.69 -15.66 -2.96
C CYS A 22 6.63 -16.62 -3.52
N LEU A 23 5.89 -16.24 -4.56
CA LEU A 23 4.89 -17.11 -5.19
C LEU A 23 5.48 -18.18 -6.11
N GLN A 24 6.64 -17.92 -6.70
CA GLN A 24 7.24 -18.81 -7.71
C GLN A 24 8.24 -19.81 -7.15
N THR A 25 8.85 -19.51 -6.00
CA THR A 25 9.92 -20.33 -5.42
C THR A 25 9.35 -21.28 -4.39
N ASP A 26 9.70 -22.57 -4.44
CA ASP A 26 9.21 -23.59 -3.50
C ASP A 26 9.73 -23.45 -2.06
N ARG A 27 10.85 -22.73 -1.88
CA ARG A 27 11.48 -22.51 -0.57
C ARG A 27 11.99 -21.08 -0.46
N LEU A 28 11.61 -20.40 0.62
CA LEU A 28 12.13 -19.09 0.98
C LEU A 28 13.28 -19.23 1.97
N GLY A 29 14.43 -18.67 1.61
CA GLY A 29 15.57 -18.58 2.51
C GLY A 29 15.31 -17.60 3.66
N THR A 30 16.08 -17.71 4.74
CA THR A 30 16.10 -16.72 5.82
C THR A 30 16.53 -15.34 5.31
N GLY A 31 17.49 -15.29 4.38
CA GLY A 31 17.93 -14.05 3.74
C GLY A 31 16.80 -13.32 2.99
N ASP A 32 15.94 -14.06 2.28
CA ASP A 32 14.80 -13.47 1.58
C ASP A 32 13.77 -12.90 2.56
N CYS A 33 13.57 -13.56 3.71
CA CYS A 33 12.66 -13.08 4.76
C CYS A 33 13.19 -11.79 5.42
N VAL A 34 14.50 -11.74 5.72
CA VAL A 34 15.14 -10.54 6.26
C VAL A 34 15.07 -9.39 5.25
N LEU A 35 15.33 -9.67 3.97
CA LEU A 35 15.22 -8.66 2.91
C LEU A 35 13.79 -8.13 2.78
N LEU A 36 12.77 -9.00 2.81
CA LEU A 36 11.37 -8.61 2.71
C LEU A 36 10.95 -7.70 3.87
N ILE A 37 11.36 -8.04 5.10
CA ILE A 37 11.14 -7.20 6.28
C ILE A 37 11.90 -5.88 6.18
N GLY A 38 13.15 -5.90 5.74
CA GLY A 38 13.93 -4.68 5.54
C GLY A 38 13.26 -3.74 4.54
N VAL A 39 12.83 -4.25 3.39
CA VAL A 39 12.17 -3.46 2.34
C VAL A 39 10.85 -2.87 2.84
N THR A 40 9.98 -3.69 3.44
CA THR A 40 8.68 -3.24 3.94
C THR A 40 8.80 -2.30 5.15
N GLY A 41 9.78 -2.53 6.03
CA GLY A 41 10.11 -1.66 7.15
C GLY A 41 10.64 -0.30 6.71
N VAL A 42 11.60 -0.27 5.77
CA VAL A 42 12.11 1.00 5.23
C VAL A 42 11.03 1.75 4.45
N LEU A 43 10.16 1.05 3.70
CA LEU A 43 8.99 1.67 3.07
C LEU A 43 8.08 2.36 4.10
N ALA A 44 7.74 1.66 5.19
CA ALA A 44 6.89 2.22 6.24
C ALA A 44 7.54 3.43 6.94
N LEU A 45 8.85 3.38 7.20
CA LEU A 45 9.60 4.48 7.83
C LEU A 45 9.79 5.67 6.91
N SER A 46 10.01 5.44 5.61
CA SER A 46 10.20 6.52 4.64
C SER A 46 8.93 7.34 4.43
N LYS A 47 7.76 6.70 4.45
CA LYS A 47 6.48 7.40 4.37
C LYS A 47 5.36 6.57 5.01
N PHE A 48 4.83 7.11 6.11
CA PHE A 48 3.83 6.45 6.97
C PHE A 48 2.57 5.96 6.23
N ALA A 49 2.19 6.61 5.13
CA ALA A 49 1.06 6.17 4.30
C ALA A 49 1.24 4.74 3.74
N TYR A 50 2.46 4.21 3.69
CA TYR A 50 2.76 2.84 3.26
C TYR A 50 3.00 1.87 4.43
N ALA A 51 2.64 2.23 5.67
CA ALA A 51 2.78 1.34 6.81
C ALA A 51 2.06 -0.01 6.61
N LEU A 52 0.94 -0.02 5.88
CA LEU A 52 0.19 -1.24 5.58
C LEU A 52 0.91 -2.19 4.61
N CYS A 53 1.99 -1.75 3.95
CA CYS A 53 2.89 -2.65 3.22
C CYS A 53 3.62 -3.64 4.15
N LEU A 54 3.71 -3.39 5.46
CA LEU A 54 4.22 -4.38 6.42
C LEU A 54 3.38 -5.67 6.43
N LEU A 55 2.08 -5.57 6.17
CA LEU A 55 1.21 -6.74 6.04
C LEU A 55 1.65 -7.63 4.87
N MET A 56 2.22 -7.04 3.81
CA MET A 56 2.73 -7.78 2.67
C MET A 56 3.93 -8.67 3.04
N ALA A 57 4.68 -8.34 4.09
CA ALA A 57 5.78 -9.17 4.57
C ALA A 57 5.31 -10.50 5.17
N LEU A 58 4.03 -10.59 5.57
CA LEU A 58 3.43 -11.80 6.14
C LEU A 58 2.83 -12.72 5.06
N LEU A 59 2.68 -12.23 3.83
CA LEU A 59 2.14 -13.01 2.71
C LEU A 59 2.85 -14.34 2.42
N PRO A 60 4.18 -14.47 2.59
CA PRO A 60 4.84 -15.75 2.40
C PRO A 60 4.29 -16.88 3.29
N MET A 61 3.79 -16.56 4.49
CA MET A 61 3.19 -17.56 5.38
C MET A 61 1.88 -18.13 4.83
N ILE A 62 1.20 -17.38 3.95
CA ILE A 62 -0.02 -17.82 3.27
C ILE A 62 0.34 -18.70 2.06
N ALA A 63 1.36 -18.30 1.31
CA ALA A 63 1.82 -19.03 0.13
C ALA A 63 2.53 -20.36 0.49
N HIS A 64 3.25 -20.39 1.62
CA HIS A 64 4.09 -21.51 2.03
C HIS A 64 3.66 -22.10 3.37
N HIS A 65 2.76 -23.08 3.36
CA HIS A 65 2.32 -23.74 4.61
C HIS A 65 3.44 -24.47 5.36
N ARG A 66 4.49 -24.91 4.67
CA ARG A 66 5.63 -25.63 5.26
C ARG A 66 6.88 -24.75 5.44
N MET A 67 6.69 -23.49 5.83
CA MET A 67 7.83 -22.64 6.18
C MET A 67 8.53 -23.11 7.46
N PRO A 68 9.87 -23.09 7.51
CA PRO A 68 10.60 -23.39 8.73
C PRO A 68 10.26 -22.35 9.81
N MET A 69 10.15 -22.80 11.06
CA MET A 69 9.75 -21.97 12.20
C MET A 69 10.65 -20.73 12.35
N ARG A 70 11.95 -20.86 12.06
CA ARG A 70 12.91 -19.75 12.07
C ARG A 70 12.50 -18.61 11.13
N SER A 71 12.14 -18.92 9.88
CA SER A 71 11.72 -17.91 8.90
C SER A 71 10.40 -17.24 9.28
N ARG A 72 9.43 -18.01 9.81
CA ARG A 72 8.17 -17.46 10.32
C ARG A 72 8.42 -16.50 11.48
N LEU A 73 9.31 -16.88 12.41
CA LEU A 73 9.67 -16.05 13.54
C LEU A 73 10.32 -14.75 13.07
N ILE A 74 11.26 -14.80 12.12
CA ILE A 74 11.89 -13.61 11.53
C ILE A 74 10.85 -12.65 10.93
N LEU A 75 9.86 -13.16 10.19
CA LEU A 75 8.82 -12.32 9.59
C LEU A 75 7.95 -11.64 10.66
N VAL A 76 7.49 -12.40 11.65
CA VAL A 76 6.63 -11.88 12.73
C VAL A 76 7.40 -10.90 13.61
N THR A 77 8.58 -11.28 14.11
CA THR A 77 9.40 -10.41 14.97
C THR A 77 9.86 -9.17 14.20
N GLY A 78 10.21 -9.31 12.93
CA GLY A 78 10.55 -8.21 12.03
C GLY A 78 9.42 -7.21 11.84
N CYS A 79 8.18 -7.69 11.67
CA CYS A 79 7.00 -6.83 11.58
C CYS A 79 6.75 -6.10 12.91
N VAL A 80 6.79 -6.82 14.04
CA VAL A 80 6.62 -6.23 15.38
C VAL A 80 7.69 -5.16 15.63
N LEU A 81 8.96 -5.45 15.32
CA LEU A 81 10.06 -4.50 15.48
C LEU A 81 9.86 -3.26 14.60
N SER A 82 9.43 -3.44 13.36
CA SER A 82 9.15 -2.34 12.44
C SER A 82 8.00 -1.45 12.93
N VAL A 83 6.93 -2.05 13.47
CA VAL A 83 5.82 -1.31 14.10
C VAL A 83 6.32 -0.55 15.33
N MET A 84 7.12 -1.18 16.20
CA MET A 84 7.67 -0.52 17.39
C MET A 84 8.59 0.64 17.03
N LEU A 85 9.44 0.46 16.02
CA LEU A 85 10.32 1.50 15.51
C LEU A 85 9.52 2.66 14.91
N LEU A 86 8.44 2.36 14.20
CA LEU A 86 7.55 3.37 13.65
C LEU A 86 6.79 4.14 14.74
N LEU A 87 6.33 3.47 15.80
CA LEU A 87 5.71 4.12 16.97
C LEU A 87 6.72 4.99 17.74
N ALA A 88 7.95 4.50 17.91
CA ALA A 88 9.03 5.29 18.50
C ALA A 88 9.32 6.52 17.62
N TRP A 89 9.42 6.34 16.31
CA TRP A 89 9.62 7.44 15.37
C TRP A 89 8.49 8.46 15.43
N LEU A 90 7.23 8.04 15.54
CA LEU A 90 6.09 8.96 15.72
C LEU A 90 6.16 9.73 17.04
N LYS A 91 6.63 9.09 18.12
CA LYS A 91 6.76 9.71 19.45
C LYS A 91 7.90 10.73 19.52
N PHE A 92 9.05 10.42 18.91
CA PHE A 92 10.27 11.24 19.00
C PHE A 92 10.43 12.21 17.81
N GLY A 93 9.84 11.91 16.66
CA GLY A 93 10.00 12.62 15.40
C GLY A 93 9.13 13.86 15.22
N THR A 94 8.49 14.37 16.27
CA THR A 94 7.58 15.53 16.20
C THR A 94 8.26 16.86 15.82
N GLY A 95 9.60 16.87 15.70
CA GLY A 95 10.39 18.07 15.45
C GLY A 95 10.76 18.36 13.99
N PHE A 96 10.64 17.42 13.05
CA PHE A 96 11.16 17.63 11.69
C PHE A 96 10.18 17.23 10.58
N ALA A 97 9.95 18.19 9.68
CA ALA A 97 9.11 18.17 8.49
C ALA A 97 7.61 18.41 8.69
N THR A 98 7.26 19.50 9.40
CA THR A 98 6.07 20.27 9.06
C THR A 98 6.28 20.87 7.68
N ASN A 99 5.97 20.11 6.61
CA ASN A 99 5.48 20.81 5.42
C ASN A 99 4.32 21.68 5.92
N PRO A 100 4.33 23.00 5.65
CA PRO A 100 3.27 23.87 6.12
C PRO A 100 1.96 23.28 5.62
N SER A 101 1.16 22.77 6.56
CA SER A 101 -0.17 22.29 6.23
C SER A 101 -0.92 23.47 5.64
N ARG A 102 -1.71 23.22 4.59
CA ARG A 102 -2.48 24.29 3.95
C ARG A 102 -3.63 24.79 4.85
N VAL A 103 -3.80 24.11 5.97
CA VAL A 103 -4.89 24.20 6.93
C VAL A 103 -4.27 24.49 8.31
N PRO A 104 -4.84 25.38 9.14
CA PRO A 104 -4.32 25.65 10.48
C PRO A 104 -4.18 24.39 11.34
N TYR A 105 -3.19 24.37 12.24
CA TYR A 105 -2.87 23.20 13.07
C TYR A 105 -4.06 22.69 13.90
N ASP A 106 -4.85 23.60 14.48
CA ASP A 106 -6.02 23.24 15.30
C ASP A 106 -7.07 22.48 14.50
N GLU A 107 -7.24 22.83 13.22
CA GLU A 107 -8.16 22.18 12.30
C GLU A 107 -7.63 20.80 11.88
N VAL A 108 -6.32 20.63 11.72
CA VAL A 108 -5.70 19.31 11.51
C VAL A 108 -5.96 18.40 12.71
N LEU A 109 -5.76 18.89 13.93
CA LEU A 109 -5.99 18.14 15.16
C LEU A 109 -7.48 17.77 15.33
N ARG A 110 -8.39 18.68 14.99
CA ARG A 110 -9.84 18.42 14.99
C ARG A 110 -10.20 17.29 14.03
N ARG A 111 -9.70 17.33 12.79
CA ARG A 111 -9.95 16.30 11.76
C ARG A 111 -9.34 14.95 12.12
N GLN A 112 -8.18 14.93 12.77
CA GLN A 112 -7.60 13.69 13.29
C GLN A 112 -8.49 13.05 14.36
N ARG A 113 -9.01 13.84 15.30
CA ARG A 113 -9.98 13.35 16.31
C ARG A 113 -11.26 12.85 15.64
N GLU A 114 -11.77 13.56 14.65
CA GLU A 114 -12.95 13.15 13.86
C GLU A 114 -12.70 11.80 13.14
N LEU A 115 -11.54 11.63 12.50
CA LEU A 115 -11.16 10.40 11.81
C LEU A 115 -11.08 9.20 12.78
N LEU A 116 -10.55 9.41 13.98
CA LEU A 116 -10.41 8.36 14.99
C LEU A 116 -11.74 8.03 15.67
N ALA A 117 -12.60 9.02 15.90
CA ALA A 117 -13.90 8.81 16.52
C ALA A 117 -14.94 8.23 15.56
N ALA A 118 -14.95 8.70 14.30
CA ALA A 118 -15.94 8.34 13.29
C ALA A 118 -15.28 8.14 11.92
N PRO A 119 -14.49 7.06 11.72
CA PRO A 119 -13.75 6.83 10.48
C PRO A 119 -14.67 6.66 9.26
N HIS A 120 -15.90 6.18 9.48
CA HIS A 120 -16.89 6.02 8.41
C HIS A 120 -17.33 7.35 7.80
N GLY A 121 -17.29 8.47 8.54
CA GLY A 121 -17.66 9.80 8.04
C GLY A 121 -16.71 10.34 6.97
N PHE A 122 -15.48 9.83 6.93
CA PHE A 122 -14.48 10.16 5.93
C PHE A 122 -14.69 9.43 4.59
N LEU A 123 -15.22 8.20 4.62
CA LEU A 123 -15.35 7.34 3.44
C LEU A 123 -16.14 7.98 2.30
N PRO A 124 -17.30 8.63 2.52
CA PRO A 124 -18.04 9.31 1.44
C PRO A 124 -17.22 10.38 0.72
N ARG A 125 -16.36 11.12 1.45
CA ARG A 125 -15.50 12.16 0.87
C ARG A 125 -14.39 11.54 0.01
N MET A 126 -13.82 10.43 0.47
CA MET A 126 -12.86 9.65 -0.30
C MET A 126 -13.50 9.14 -1.59
N PHE A 127 -14.67 8.48 -1.50
CA PHE A 127 -15.38 7.97 -2.68
C PHE A 127 -15.77 9.08 -3.66
N SER A 128 -16.28 10.21 -3.17
CA SER A 128 -16.59 11.36 -4.03
C SER A 128 -15.36 11.87 -4.78
N SER A 129 -14.19 11.86 -4.14
CA SER A 129 -12.93 12.28 -4.78
C SER A 129 -12.47 11.28 -5.84
N ILE A 130 -12.59 9.99 -5.56
CA ILE A 130 -12.28 8.90 -6.51
C ILE A 130 -13.15 9.00 -7.76
N VAL A 131 -14.47 9.09 -7.58
CA VAL A 131 -15.43 9.12 -8.69
C VAL A 131 -15.25 10.37 -9.55
N ARG A 132 -14.96 11.52 -8.94
CA ARG A 132 -14.74 12.79 -9.65
C ARG A 132 -13.29 12.97 -10.11
N LEU A 133 -12.41 11.99 -9.88
CA LEU A 133 -10.98 12.04 -10.20
C LEU A 133 -10.33 13.35 -9.75
N GLN A 134 -10.58 13.78 -8.51
CA GLN A 134 -10.15 15.08 -7.99
C GLN A 134 -8.62 15.15 -7.83
N GLY A 135 -7.97 15.70 -8.84
CA GLY A 135 -6.54 15.95 -8.87
C GLY A 135 -6.13 17.34 -8.39
N TRP A 136 -4.83 17.52 -8.15
CA TRP A 136 -4.24 18.84 -7.87
C TRP A 136 -4.19 19.75 -9.10
N SER A 137 -3.91 19.18 -10.27
CA SER A 137 -3.76 19.92 -11.53
C SER A 137 -4.53 19.21 -12.66
N TRP A 138 -4.62 19.87 -13.81
CA TRP A 138 -5.40 19.40 -14.97
C TRP A 138 -4.94 18.05 -15.55
N TRP A 139 -3.67 17.67 -15.35
CA TRP A 139 -3.12 16.40 -15.82
C TRP A 139 -3.32 15.23 -14.84
N GLU A 140 -3.80 15.48 -13.63
CA GLU A 140 -3.92 14.45 -12.61
C GLU A 140 -5.14 13.54 -12.84
N PRO A 141 -6.33 14.03 -13.24
CA PRO A 141 -7.48 13.18 -13.53
C PRO A 141 -7.19 12.00 -14.47
N PRO A 142 -6.51 12.14 -15.63
CA PRO A 142 -6.21 11.01 -16.49
C PRO A 142 -5.24 10.01 -15.83
N LEU A 143 -4.25 10.47 -15.04
CA LEU A 143 -3.33 9.58 -14.31
C LEU A 143 -4.04 8.81 -13.20
N LEU A 144 -4.94 9.48 -12.47
CA LEU A 144 -5.79 8.84 -11.47
C LEU A 144 -6.72 7.81 -12.12
N PHE A 145 -7.28 8.12 -13.29
CA PHE A 145 -8.10 7.18 -14.05
C PHE A 145 -7.29 5.93 -14.45
N LEU A 146 -6.07 6.11 -14.95
CA LEU A 146 -5.18 4.97 -15.28
C LEU A 146 -4.85 4.13 -14.04
N PHE A 147 -4.58 4.76 -12.90
CA PHE A 147 -4.34 4.04 -11.65
C PHE A 147 -5.57 3.22 -11.20
N TRP A 148 -6.76 3.83 -11.22
CA TRP A 148 -7.99 3.15 -10.80
C TRP A 148 -8.39 2.04 -11.76
N THR A 149 -8.25 2.24 -13.07
CA THR A 149 -8.50 1.18 -14.07
C THR A 149 -7.54 0.00 -13.88
N LEU A 150 -6.26 0.25 -13.63
CA LEU A 150 -5.30 -0.81 -13.28
C LEU A 150 -5.70 -1.55 -11.99
N THR A 151 -6.13 -0.81 -10.96
CA THR A 151 -6.53 -1.39 -9.66
C THR A 151 -7.76 -2.30 -9.81
N VAL A 152 -8.76 -1.86 -10.58
CA VAL A 152 -9.96 -2.66 -10.88
C VAL A 152 -9.61 -3.86 -11.75
N ALA A 153 -8.77 -3.69 -12.77
CA ALA A 153 -8.30 -4.78 -13.61
C ALA A 153 -7.57 -5.86 -12.79
N ALA A 154 -6.66 -5.46 -11.89
CA ALA A 154 -5.95 -6.37 -11.00
C ALA A 154 -6.91 -7.16 -10.10
N LEU A 155 -7.90 -6.50 -9.51
CA LEU A 155 -8.92 -7.15 -8.68
C LEU A 155 -9.75 -8.15 -9.49
N MET A 156 -10.28 -7.72 -10.64
CA MET A 156 -11.09 -8.57 -11.51
C MET A 156 -10.33 -9.81 -11.97
N MET A 157 -9.05 -9.65 -12.35
CA MET A 157 -8.21 -10.77 -12.78
C MET A 157 -7.94 -11.76 -11.64
N THR A 158 -7.70 -11.26 -10.41
CA THR A 158 -7.59 -12.12 -9.23
C THR A 158 -8.88 -12.88 -8.93
N VAL A 159 -10.02 -12.22 -9.08
CA VAL A 159 -11.34 -12.86 -8.94
C VAL A 159 -11.58 -13.86 -10.06
N ILE A 160 -11.13 -13.65 -11.30
CA ILE A 160 -11.30 -14.63 -12.39
C ILE A 160 -10.47 -15.89 -12.13
N VAL A 161 -9.22 -15.73 -11.67
CA VAL A 161 -8.29 -16.84 -11.39
C VAL A 161 -8.70 -17.66 -10.16
N TRP A 162 -9.60 -17.14 -9.31
CA TRP A 162 -9.95 -17.69 -8.00
C TRP A 162 -10.39 -19.16 -7.98
N ARG A 163 -10.98 -19.67 -9.08
CA ARG A 163 -11.53 -21.02 -9.12
C ARG A 163 -10.47 -22.13 -9.10
N HIS A 164 -9.20 -21.79 -9.38
CA HIS A 164 -8.15 -22.78 -9.62
C HIS A 164 -7.12 -22.87 -8.50
N ASP A 165 -6.88 -21.78 -7.76
CA ASP A 165 -5.87 -21.74 -6.70
C ASP A 165 -6.28 -20.79 -5.57
N ARG A 166 -6.81 -21.37 -4.48
CA ARG A 166 -7.28 -20.62 -3.31
C ARG A 166 -6.14 -19.94 -2.54
N GLN A 167 -4.93 -20.49 -2.57
CA GLN A 167 -3.78 -19.89 -1.88
C GLN A 167 -3.30 -18.64 -2.62
N ARG A 168 -3.16 -18.72 -3.95
CA ARG A 168 -2.86 -17.55 -4.79
C ARG A 168 -3.93 -16.46 -4.66
N LEU A 169 -5.20 -16.85 -4.59
CA LEU A 169 -6.29 -15.92 -4.34
C LEU A 169 -6.09 -15.17 -3.02
N LEU A 170 -5.89 -15.89 -1.92
CA LEU A 170 -5.70 -15.28 -0.60
C LEU A 170 -4.46 -14.37 -0.58
N PHE A 171 -3.37 -14.79 -1.20
CA PHE A 171 -2.15 -13.98 -1.32
C PHE A 171 -2.43 -12.64 -2.02
N TRP A 172 -3.07 -12.68 -3.19
CA TRP A 172 -3.34 -11.47 -3.97
C TRP A 172 -4.43 -10.60 -3.36
N LEU A 173 -5.46 -11.19 -2.74
CA LEU A 173 -6.46 -10.43 -1.98
C LEU A 173 -5.83 -9.70 -0.81
N MET A 174 -4.96 -10.37 -0.03
CA MET A 174 -4.27 -9.73 1.09
C MET A 174 -3.35 -8.60 0.62
N SER A 175 -2.61 -8.81 -0.49
CA SER A 175 -1.85 -7.74 -1.14
C SER A 175 -2.75 -6.57 -1.54
N TRP A 176 -3.90 -6.84 -2.18
CA TRP A 176 -4.87 -5.82 -2.58
C TRP A 176 -5.44 -5.06 -1.38
N THR A 177 -5.75 -5.73 -0.27
CA THR A 177 -6.21 -5.06 0.97
C THR A 177 -5.15 -4.14 1.54
N ALA A 178 -3.87 -4.53 1.50
CA ALA A 178 -2.77 -3.68 1.92
C ALA A 178 -2.63 -2.44 1.01
N ILE A 179 -2.76 -2.61 -0.31
CA ILE A 179 -2.75 -1.51 -1.29
C ILE A 179 -3.90 -0.53 -1.02
N MET A 180 -5.13 -1.02 -0.86
CA MET A 180 -6.29 -0.17 -0.56
C MET A 180 -6.19 0.52 0.79
N GLY A 181 -5.58 -0.17 1.76
CA GLY A 181 -5.18 0.43 3.02
C GLY A 181 -4.24 1.62 2.84
N CYS A 182 -3.16 1.45 2.07
CA CYS A 182 -2.22 2.53 1.74
C CYS A 182 -2.93 3.69 1.02
N VAL A 183 -3.79 3.39 0.05
CA VAL A 183 -4.62 4.40 -0.63
C VAL A 183 -5.47 5.16 0.39
N THR A 184 -6.16 4.46 1.30
CA THR A 184 -6.98 5.10 2.34
C THR A 184 -6.16 6.04 3.21
N LEU A 185 -4.95 5.63 3.63
CA LEU A 185 -4.04 6.47 4.39
C LEU A 185 -3.54 7.69 3.60
N VAL A 186 -3.28 7.55 2.30
CA VAL A 186 -2.94 8.69 1.41
C VAL A 186 -4.08 9.70 1.37
N TYR A 187 -5.32 9.26 1.12
CA TYR A 187 -6.48 10.14 1.09
C TYR A 187 -6.72 10.80 2.46
N ALA A 188 -6.57 10.05 3.55
CA ALA A 188 -6.74 10.59 4.90
C ALA A 188 -5.68 11.64 5.24
N ALA A 189 -4.42 11.43 4.85
CA ALA A 189 -3.35 12.40 5.03
C ALA A 189 -3.61 13.71 4.25
N ILE A 190 -4.04 13.61 2.99
CA ILE A 190 -4.35 14.78 2.16
C ILE A 190 -5.58 15.52 2.71
N TRP A 191 -6.62 14.79 3.10
CA TRP A 191 -7.81 15.40 3.67
C TRP A 191 -7.52 16.14 4.99
N THR A 192 -6.71 15.55 5.87
CA THR A 192 -6.39 16.17 7.16
C THR A 192 -5.49 17.40 7.01
N GLN A 193 -4.51 17.37 6.10
CA GLN A 193 -3.45 18.39 6.05
C GLN A 193 -3.57 19.41 4.91
N PHE A 194 -4.39 19.13 3.88
CA PHE A 194 -4.29 19.85 2.61
C PHE A 194 -5.63 20.30 2.01
N THR A 195 -6.69 19.50 2.14
CA THR A 195 -8.03 19.87 1.64
C THR A 195 -8.63 21.02 2.46
N LEU A 196 -9.11 22.08 1.82
CA LEU A 196 -9.72 23.22 2.51
C LEU A 196 -11.13 22.90 3.03
N THR A 197 -11.59 23.63 4.05
CA THR A 197 -12.96 23.52 4.58
C THR A 197 -13.99 23.87 3.50
N GLY A 198 -15.14 23.21 3.53
CA GLY A 198 -16.25 23.44 2.57
C GLY A 198 -16.16 22.65 1.26
N GLN A 199 -15.11 21.85 1.05
CA GLN A 199 -15.01 20.99 -0.13
C GLN A 199 -15.68 19.63 0.10
N ALA A 200 -16.48 19.19 -0.88
CA ALA A 200 -17.25 17.94 -0.80
C ALA A 200 -16.38 16.66 -0.86
N GLY A 201 -15.14 16.76 -1.35
CA GLY A 201 -14.21 15.63 -1.50
C GLY A 201 -12.79 16.01 -1.12
N VAL A 202 -11.88 15.04 -1.23
CA VAL A 202 -10.45 15.22 -0.98
C VAL A 202 -9.79 15.86 -2.21
N VAL A 203 -9.42 17.13 -2.08
CA VAL A 203 -8.78 17.91 -3.15
C VAL A 203 -7.29 18.04 -2.87
N GLY A 204 -6.49 17.96 -3.94
CA GLY A 204 -5.04 18.06 -3.89
C GLY A 204 -4.30 16.74 -4.02
N ILE A 205 -4.97 15.75 -4.59
CA ILE A 205 -4.36 14.45 -4.85
C ILE A 205 -3.38 14.57 -6.01
N ASN A 206 -2.18 14.05 -5.79
CA ASN A 206 -1.15 13.94 -6.81
C ASN A 206 -0.89 12.45 -7.07
N SER A 207 -0.90 12.07 -8.34
CA SER A 207 -0.69 10.70 -8.83
C SER A 207 0.64 10.09 -8.36
N ARG A 208 1.66 10.90 -8.04
CA ARG A 208 2.93 10.44 -7.46
C ARG A 208 2.77 9.65 -6.16
N TYR A 209 1.69 9.90 -5.40
CA TYR A 209 1.39 9.18 -4.17
C TYR A 209 0.90 7.74 -4.42
N PHE A 210 0.54 7.40 -5.66
CA PHE A 210 0.12 6.06 -6.04
C PHE A 210 1.16 5.33 -6.89
N LEU A 211 2.18 6.04 -7.41
CA LEU A 211 3.25 5.45 -8.21
C LEU A 211 3.90 4.22 -7.55
N PRO A 212 4.19 4.23 -6.23
CA PRO A 212 4.74 3.05 -5.55
C PRO A 212 3.80 1.86 -5.46
N LEU A 213 2.51 2.05 -5.67
CA LEU A 213 1.52 0.97 -5.67
C LEU A 213 1.36 0.33 -7.06
N VAL A 214 1.89 0.97 -8.11
CA VAL A 214 1.79 0.47 -9.48
C VAL A 214 2.55 -0.85 -9.69
N PRO A 215 3.84 -1.00 -9.28
CA PRO A 215 4.56 -2.26 -9.48
C PRO A 215 3.86 -3.51 -8.92
N PRO A 216 3.35 -3.53 -7.67
CA PRO A 216 2.66 -4.72 -7.16
C PRO A 216 1.34 -5.00 -7.91
N LEU A 217 0.59 -3.98 -8.33
CA LEU A 217 -0.63 -4.16 -9.15
C LEU A 217 -0.33 -4.75 -10.53
N VAL A 218 0.72 -4.24 -11.21
CA VAL A 218 1.14 -4.76 -12.52
C VAL A 218 1.59 -6.22 -12.40
N MET A 219 2.35 -6.55 -11.35
CA MET A 219 2.79 -7.92 -11.11
C MET A 219 1.63 -8.87 -10.79
N GLN A 220 0.62 -8.40 -10.05
CA GLN A 220 -0.62 -9.14 -9.82
C GLN A 220 -1.34 -9.46 -11.13
N CYS A 221 -1.51 -8.46 -12.02
CA CYS A 221 -2.09 -8.66 -13.35
C CYS A 221 -1.28 -9.68 -14.16
N ALA A 222 0.05 -9.56 -14.17
CA ALA A 222 0.94 -10.43 -14.93
C ALA A 222 0.87 -11.89 -14.45
N ASP A 223 0.86 -12.13 -13.13
CA ASP A 223 0.70 -13.48 -12.56
C ASP A 223 -0.68 -14.07 -12.90
N ALA A 224 -1.74 -13.27 -12.78
CA ALA A 224 -3.10 -13.70 -13.13
C ALA A 224 -3.24 -14.05 -14.62
N LEU A 225 -2.69 -13.23 -15.53
CA LEU A 225 -2.66 -13.52 -16.96
C LEU A 225 -1.89 -14.81 -17.27
N ARG A 226 -0.76 -15.03 -16.61
CA ARG A 226 0.03 -16.26 -16.76
C ARG A 226 -0.75 -17.49 -16.31
N ALA A 227 -1.51 -17.37 -15.23
CA ALA A 227 -2.38 -18.45 -14.74
C ALA A 227 -3.51 -18.76 -15.73
N ILE A 228 -4.19 -17.74 -16.25
CA ILE A 228 -5.25 -17.90 -17.26
C ILE A 228 -4.72 -18.58 -18.53
N ARG A 229 -3.57 -18.12 -19.04
CA ARG A 229 -2.94 -18.71 -20.23
C ARG A 229 -2.64 -20.19 -20.06
N ARG A 230 -2.11 -20.59 -18.89
CA ARG A 230 -1.83 -22.01 -18.59
C ARG A 230 -3.08 -22.87 -18.58
N ASN A 231 -4.21 -22.33 -18.14
CA ASN A 231 -5.48 -23.04 -18.11
C ASN A 231 -6.09 -23.19 -19.50
N LEU A 232 -5.90 -22.23 -20.40
CA LEU A 232 -6.37 -22.34 -21.79
C LEU A 232 -5.57 -23.35 -22.63
N THR A 233 -4.32 -23.61 -22.25
CA THR A 233 -3.44 -24.57 -22.95
C THR A 233 -3.53 -26.00 -22.41
N ARG A 234 -4.35 -26.26 -21.39
CA ARG A 234 -4.62 -27.59 -20.83
C ARG A 234 -5.98 -28.07 -21.32
#